data_AF-A0A1Q9EBP3-F1
#
_entry.id   AF-A0A1Q9EBP3-F1
#
_cell.length_a   1.000
_cell.length_b   1.000
_cell.length_c   1.000
_cell.angle_alpha   90.00
_cell.angle_beta   90.00
_cell.angle_gamma   90.00
#
_symmetry.space_group_name_H-M   'P 1'
#
loop_
_entity.id
_entity.type
_entity.pdbx_description
1 polymer ?
#
loop_
_entity_poly.entity_id
_entity_poly.type
_entity_poly.pdbx_seq_one_letter_code
_entity_poly.pdbx_strand_id
1 'polypeptide(L)'
;MRKLAKRLWEVAGLEDEELLTALCSGPSSGLGPPSGHGPWHGQGALSSLPVMLTGLRSMWSDAASEQEAIAACVKLRRRFALLLTLQAILLGVRWHAGDMHGSLLMLSVLCIGLLAVTARIGEVDGIYCGYFALIGLVSGLLDLNLAFEKLLWIEWAHWRKDGVHTHDVARLMWPGFFTICAASQLASAFTAYLLYKEAETFDDEEEPFFATAEQARIYNSALQHTERPSRSARSEGPVKAFAGTAHKLLP
;
A
#
# COMPACT_ATOMS: atom_id res chain seq x y z
N MET A 1 -23.65 -16.33 10.04
CA MET A 1 -23.93 -15.05 9.33
C MET A 1 -23.92 -13.84 10.27
N ARG A 2 -24.91 -13.59 11.14
CA ARG A 2 -24.95 -12.34 11.97
C ARG A 2 -23.73 -12.11 12.88
N LYS A 3 -23.20 -13.15 13.53
CA LYS A 3 -21.96 -13.03 14.35
C LYS A 3 -20.71 -12.73 13.51
N LEU A 4 -20.68 -13.20 12.27
CA LEU A 4 -19.55 -13.02 11.35
C LEU A 4 -19.62 -11.64 10.69
N ALA A 5 -20.83 -11.17 10.34
CA ALA A 5 -21.08 -9.79 9.93
C ALA A 5 -20.78 -8.79 11.05
N LYS A 6 -21.13 -9.10 12.30
CA LYS A 6 -20.78 -8.26 13.46
C LYS A 6 -19.28 -8.18 13.68
N ARG A 7 -18.56 -9.30 13.57
CA ARG A 7 -17.09 -9.31 13.64
C ARG A 7 -16.43 -8.60 12.46
N LEU A 8 -16.95 -8.75 11.23
CA LEU A 8 -16.49 -7.99 10.08
C LEU A 8 -16.75 -6.48 10.25
N TRP A 9 -17.86 -6.10 10.88
CA TRP A 9 -18.18 -4.71 11.20
C TRP A 9 -17.30 -4.14 12.31
N GLU A 10 -17.02 -4.92 13.35
CA GLU A 10 -16.07 -4.59 14.42
C GLU A 10 -14.63 -4.50 13.88
N VAL A 11 -14.23 -5.39 12.97
CA VAL A 11 -12.91 -5.40 12.31
C VAL A 11 -12.78 -4.31 11.23
N ALA A 12 -13.88 -3.87 10.61
CA ALA A 12 -13.88 -2.80 9.61
C ALA A 12 -13.69 -1.38 10.20
N GLY A 13 -13.38 -1.27 11.49
CA GLY A 13 -12.78 -0.05 12.03
C GLY A 13 -13.73 1.13 12.06
N LEU A 14 -14.95 0.95 12.58
CA LEU A 14 -15.81 2.09 12.93
C LEU A 14 -15.50 2.69 14.31
N GLU A 15 -14.58 2.09 15.07
CA GLU A 15 -14.02 2.68 16.30
C GLU A 15 -12.76 3.53 16.04
N ASP A 16 -12.23 3.53 14.80
CA ASP A 16 -11.01 4.25 14.44
C ASP A 16 -11.17 5.77 14.39
N GLU A 17 -12.38 6.34 14.53
CA GLU A 17 -12.48 7.80 14.68
C GLU A 17 -11.81 8.27 15.97
N GLU A 18 -11.89 7.54 17.10
CA GLU A 18 -11.20 7.94 18.33
C GLU A 18 -9.67 7.75 18.23
N LEU A 19 -9.22 6.72 17.52
CA LEU A 19 -7.79 6.40 17.35
C LEU A 19 -7.11 7.30 16.30
N LEU A 20 -7.83 7.67 15.23
CA LEU A 20 -7.43 8.72 14.29
C LEU A 20 -7.41 10.09 14.95
N THR A 21 -8.35 10.37 15.86
CA THR A 21 -8.32 11.61 16.66
C THR A 21 -7.12 11.61 17.61
N ALA A 22 -6.77 10.46 18.21
CA ALA A 22 -5.61 10.30 19.08
C ALA A 22 -4.25 10.36 18.33
N LEU A 23 -4.17 9.85 17.09
CA LEU A 23 -2.98 9.93 16.24
C LEU A 23 -2.84 11.32 15.57
N CYS A 24 -3.94 12.00 15.27
CA CYS A 24 -3.93 13.38 14.76
C CYS A 24 -3.70 14.42 15.87
N SER A 25 -3.95 14.08 17.14
CA SER A 25 -3.43 14.85 18.27
C SER A 25 -1.94 14.56 18.45
N GLY A 26 -1.12 15.15 17.59
CA GLY A 26 0.33 15.05 17.67
C GLY A 26 0.86 15.44 19.06
N PRO A 27 2.02 14.91 19.48
CA PRO A 27 2.61 15.22 20.78
C PRO A 27 2.79 16.74 20.89
N SER A 28 2.01 17.36 21.79
CA SER A 28 2.21 18.75 22.17
C SER A 28 3.64 18.88 22.67
N SER A 29 4.50 19.45 21.84
CA SER A 29 5.91 19.64 22.11
C SER A 29 6.06 20.61 23.27
N GLY A 30 6.06 20.05 24.48
CA GLY A 30 6.56 20.67 25.69
C GLY A 30 8.07 20.85 25.59
N LEU A 31 8.52 21.70 24.69
CA LEU A 31 9.87 22.24 24.65
C LEU A 31 10.01 23.19 25.84
N GLY A 32 10.37 22.62 26.99
CA GLY A 32 10.88 23.40 28.11
C GLY A 32 12.14 24.16 27.66
N PRO A 33 12.25 25.45 27.99
CA PRO A 33 13.41 26.24 27.57
C PRO A 33 14.70 25.69 28.22
N PRO A 34 15.79 25.50 27.47
CA PRO A 34 17.07 25.12 28.04
C PRO A 34 17.67 26.29 28.83
N SER A 35 17.53 26.24 30.15
CA SER A 35 18.22 27.12 31.08
C SER A 35 19.68 26.68 31.22
N GLY A 36 20.56 27.24 30.40
CA GLY A 36 22.01 26.99 30.46
C GLY A 36 22.81 28.24 30.07
N HIS A 37 23.21 29.01 31.07
CA HIS A 37 24.09 30.18 30.94
C HIS A 37 25.54 29.76 30.65
N GLY A 38 26.08 30.17 29.50
CA GLY A 38 27.51 30.11 29.18
C GLY A 38 27.95 31.40 28.46
N PRO A 39 29.15 31.94 28.74
CA PRO A 39 29.63 33.19 28.13
C PRO A 39 30.18 32.94 26.72
N TRP A 40 29.54 33.55 25.71
CA TRP A 40 29.93 33.45 24.31
C TRP A 40 30.73 34.69 23.88
N HIS A 41 31.96 34.46 23.41
CA HIS A 41 32.70 35.44 22.62
C HIS A 41 32.11 35.48 21.20
N GLY A 42 31.54 36.62 20.84
CA GLY A 42 30.86 36.85 19.57
C GLY A 42 31.80 37.23 18.43
N GLN A 43 31.47 36.72 17.24
CA GLN A 43 31.36 37.42 15.95
C GLN A 43 31.34 36.37 14.84
N GLY A 44 30.17 36.09 14.26
CA GLY A 44 30.03 35.17 13.11
C GLY A 44 28.67 34.48 12.95
N ALA A 45 27.74 34.60 13.90
CA ALA A 45 26.56 33.72 13.97
C ALA A 45 25.29 34.20 13.23
N LEU A 46 25.33 35.28 12.45
CA LEU A 46 24.13 35.86 11.83
C LEU A 46 23.90 35.48 10.35
N SER A 47 24.84 34.80 9.70
CA SER A 47 24.71 34.41 8.28
C SER A 47 24.09 33.01 8.06
N SER A 48 23.90 32.21 9.10
CA SER A 48 23.41 30.82 9.01
C SER A 48 21.91 30.64 9.32
N LEU A 49 21.23 31.70 9.78
CA LEU A 49 19.79 31.69 10.04
C LEU A 49 18.90 31.44 8.79
N PRO A 50 19.18 31.99 7.59
CA PRO A 50 18.29 31.77 6.45
C PRO A 50 18.33 30.34 5.92
N VAL A 51 19.46 29.63 6.04
CA VAL A 51 19.62 28.23 5.58
C VAL A 51 18.81 27.26 6.46
N MET A 52 18.78 27.51 7.78
CA MET A 52 18.04 26.67 8.72
C MET A 52 16.51 26.82 8.55
N LEU A 53 16.04 28.03 8.22
CA LEU A 53 14.62 28.31 7.96
C LEU A 53 14.12 27.66 6.66
N THR A 54 14.96 27.59 5.62
CA THR A 54 14.60 26.86 4.37
C THR A 54 14.46 25.36 4.59
N GLY A 55 15.30 24.74 5.42
CA GLY A 55 15.19 23.31 5.74
C GLY A 55 13.97 22.97 6.60
N LEU A 56 13.61 23.84 7.56
CA LEU A 56 12.39 23.68 8.33
C LEU A 56 11.13 23.80 7.47
N ARG A 57 11.15 24.64 6.42
CA ARG A 57 10.03 24.80 5.50
C ARG A 57 9.84 23.60 4.58
N SER A 58 10.90 22.97 4.09
CA SER A 58 10.79 21.74 3.30
C SER A 58 10.27 20.59 4.16
N MET A 59 10.83 20.39 5.37
CA MET A 59 10.34 19.37 6.32
C MET A 59 8.85 19.54 6.66
N TRP A 60 8.37 20.78 6.81
CA TRP A 60 6.96 21.03 7.11
C TRP A 60 6.05 20.79 5.89
N SER A 61 6.54 21.03 4.67
CA SER A 61 5.82 20.72 3.44
C SER A 61 5.72 19.21 3.21
N ASP A 62 6.79 18.48 3.52
CA ASP A 62 6.86 17.04 3.37
C ASP A 62 5.94 16.35 4.41
N ALA A 63 5.98 16.78 5.67
CA ALA A 63 5.10 16.27 6.73
C ALA A 63 3.61 16.51 6.46
N ALA A 64 3.25 17.65 5.86
CA ALA A 64 1.86 17.93 5.46
C ALA A 64 1.40 16.98 4.34
N SER A 65 2.27 16.69 3.36
CA SER A 65 1.96 15.74 2.29
C SER A 65 1.87 14.29 2.77
N GLU A 66 2.68 13.91 3.75
CA GLU A 66 2.69 12.58 4.36
C GLU A 66 1.38 12.33 5.12
N GLN A 67 0.92 13.31 5.90
CA GLN A 67 -0.33 13.17 6.65
C GLN A 67 -1.57 13.09 5.76
N GLU A 68 -1.57 13.79 4.61
CA GLU A 68 -2.60 13.65 3.59
C GLU A 68 -2.58 12.25 2.94
N ALA A 69 -1.40 11.68 2.68
CA ALA A 69 -1.25 10.34 2.13
C ALA A 69 -1.75 9.25 3.10
N ILE A 70 -1.44 9.36 4.40
CA ILE A 70 -1.93 8.44 5.43
C ILE A 70 -3.47 8.47 5.49
N ALA A 71 -4.07 9.67 5.49
CA ALA A 71 -5.52 9.82 5.49
C ALA A 71 -6.18 9.22 4.23
N ALA A 72 -5.54 9.37 3.07
CA ALA A 72 -6.00 8.77 1.82
C ALA A 72 -5.95 7.23 1.87
N CYS A 73 -4.87 6.66 2.42
CA CYS A 73 -4.70 5.21 2.56
C CYS A 73 -5.77 4.60 3.47
N VAL A 74 -6.05 5.21 4.63
CA VAL A 74 -7.13 4.77 5.54
C VAL A 74 -8.49 4.79 4.83
N LYS A 75 -8.77 5.83 4.05
CA LYS A 75 -10.01 5.96 3.27
C LYS A 75 -10.11 4.89 2.19
N LEU A 76 -9.01 4.56 1.51
CA LEU A 76 -8.94 3.49 0.51
C LEU A 76 -9.15 2.11 1.15
N ARG A 77 -8.51 1.82 2.29
CA ARG A 77 -8.69 0.58 3.05
C ARG A 77 -10.16 0.38 3.45
N ARG A 78 -10.80 1.43 3.96
CA ARG A 78 -12.24 1.38 4.31
C ARG A 78 -13.12 1.13 3.08
N ARG A 79 -12.83 1.78 1.95
CA ARG A 79 -13.54 1.52 0.68
C ARG A 79 -13.35 0.09 0.22
N PHE A 80 -12.14 -0.44 0.33
CA PHE A 80 -11.82 -1.82 -0.02
C PHE A 80 -12.61 -2.82 0.84
N ALA A 81 -12.67 -2.61 2.15
CA ALA A 81 -13.48 -3.44 3.06
C ALA A 81 -14.99 -3.40 2.71
N LEU A 82 -15.52 -2.23 2.34
CA LEU A 82 -16.91 -2.11 1.87
C LEU A 82 -17.14 -2.89 0.56
N LEU A 83 -16.19 -2.83 -0.38
CA LEU A 83 -16.26 -3.58 -1.64
C LEU A 83 -16.22 -5.09 -1.39
N LEU A 84 -15.36 -5.58 -0.49
CA LEU A 84 -15.33 -7.00 -0.10
C LEU A 84 -16.65 -7.44 0.54
N THR A 85 -17.24 -6.59 1.38
CA THR A 85 -18.54 -6.86 2.00
C THR A 85 -19.65 -6.95 0.95
N LEU A 86 -19.66 -6.02 -0.02
CA LEU A 86 -20.57 -6.05 -1.15
C LEU A 86 -20.39 -7.33 -1.98
N GLN A 87 -19.14 -7.74 -2.24
CA GLN A 87 -18.84 -9.00 -2.94
C GLN A 87 -19.34 -10.23 -2.20
N ALA A 88 -19.23 -10.28 -0.87
CA ALA A 88 -19.78 -11.37 -0.08
C ALA A 88 -21.31 -11.47 -0.21
N ILE A 89 -22.00 -10.33 -0.28
CA ILE A 89 -23.45 -10.29 -0.52
C ILE A 89 -23.77 -10.77 -1.94
N LEU A 90 -23.05 -10.28 -2.94
CA LEU A 90 -23.22 -10.66 -4.34
C LEU A 90 -22.95 -12.16 -4.55
N LEU A 91 -21.93 -12.71 -3.90
CA LEU A 91 -21.62 -14.13 -3.86
C LEU A 91 -22.82 -14.94 -3.31
N GLY A 92 -23.43 -14.50 -2.22
CA GLY A 92 -24.61 -15.16 -1.66
C GLY A 92 -25.77 -15.20 -2.64
N VAL A 93 -26.06 -14.09 -3.31
CA VAL A 93 -27.11 -14.02 -4.34
C VAL A 93 -26.74 -14.92 -5.54
N ARG A 94 -25.48 -14.92 -5.99
CA ARG A 94 -24.99 -15.76 -7.08
C ARG A 94 -25.03 -17.25 -6.75
N TRP A 95 -24.80 -17.62 -5.50
CA TRP A 95 -24.96 -18.98 -5.01
C TRP A 95 -26.42 -19.44 -5.11
N HIS A 96 -27.37 -18.59 -4.69
CA HIS A 96 -28.80 -18.87 -4.81
C HIS A 96 -29.29 -18.93 -6.26
N ALA A 97 -28.59 -18.28 -7.18
CA ALA A 97 -28.83 -18.35 -8.62
C ALA A 97 -28.44 -19.70 -9.25
N GLY A 98 -27.76 -20.59 -8.53
CA GLY A 98 -27.36 -21.92 -9.00
C GLY A 98 -26.09 -21.95 -9.85
N ASP A 99 -25.35 -20.85 -9.96
CA ASP A 99 -24.06 -20.80 -10.66
C ASP A 99 -22.91 -21.22 -9.73
N MET A 100 -22.74 -22.54 -9.59
CA MET A 100 -21.73 -23.13 -8.71
C MET A 100 -20.30 -22.74 -9.15
N HIS A 101 -20.02 -22.70 -10.45
CA HIS A 101 -18.67 -22.43 -10.94
C HIS A 101 -18.27 -20.96 -10.72
N GLY A 102 -19.14 -20.02 -11.09
CA GLY A 102 -18.89 -18.59 -10.85
C GLY A 102 -18.82 -18.25 -9.35
N SER A 103 -19.62 -18.93 -8.52
CA SER A 103 -19.57 -18.73 -7.08
C SER A 103 -18.25 -19.21 -6.44
N LEU A 104 -17.64 -20.29 -6.96
CA LEU A 104 -16.33 -20.75 -6.50
C LEU A 104 -15.21 -19.76 -6.83
N LEU A 105 -15.27 -19.13 -8.02
CA LEU A 105 -14.31 -18.09 -8.41
C LEU A 105 -14.47 -16.84 -7.54
N MET A 106 -15.70 -16.40 -7.28
CA MET A 106 -15.93 -15.27 -6.35
C MET A 106 -15.47 -15.60 -4.92
N LEU A 107 -15.67 -16.84 -4.47
CA LEU A 107 -15.26 -17.27 -3.14
C LEU A 107 -13.73 -17.24 -2.99
N SER A 108 -12.98 -17.68 -4.00
CA SER A 108 -11.51 -17.65 -3.94
C SER A 108 -10.97 -16.23 -3.87
N VAL A 109 -11.51 -15.32 -4.70
CA VAL A 109 -11.16 -13.89 -4.65
C VAL A 109 -11.51 -13.31 -3.28
N LEU A 110 -12.70 -13.59 -2.75
CA LEU A 110 -13.11 -13.11 -1.42
C LEU A 110 -12.16 -13.60 -0.32
N CYS A 111 -11.76 -14.87 -0.34
CA CYS A 111 -10.81 -15.42 0.62
C CYS A 111 -9.46 -14.71 0.58
N ILE A 112 -8.93 -14.46 -0.63
CA ILE A 112 -7.65 -13.74 -0.79
C ILE A 112 -7.78 -12.28 -0.33
N GLY A 113 -8.90 -11.62 -0.65
CA GLY A 113 -9.16 -10.25 -0.20
C GLY A 113 -9.30 -10.16 1.30
N LEU A 114 -9.93 -11.16 1.92
CA LEU A 114 -10.03 -11.25 3.37
C LEU A 114 -8.65 -11.46 4.01
N LEU A 115 -7.80 -12.30 3.40
CA LEU A 115 -6.41 -12.47 3.85
C LEU A 115 -5.63 -11.15 3.75
N ALA A 116 -5.77 -10.40 2.66
CA ALA A 116 -5.11 -9.10 2.51
C ALA A 116 -5.53 -8.08 3.60
N VAL A 117 -6.79 -8.14 4.06
CA VAL A 117 -7.28 -7.28 5.17
C VAL A 117 -6.87 -7.81 6.55
N THR A 118 -6.71 -9.13 6.70
CA THR A 118 -6.48 -9.77 8.02
C THR A 118 -5.01 -10.10 8.31
N ALA A 119 -4.12 -10.05 7.32
CA ALA A 119 -2.71 -10.46 7.45
C ALA A 119 -1.92 -9.71 8.53
N ARG A 120 -2.22 -8.43 8.77
CA ARG A 120 -1.71 -7.68 9.91
C ARG A 120 -2.78 -6.74 10.48
N ILE A 121 -2.87 -6.71 11.81
CA ILE A 121 -3.77 -5.79 12.52
C ILE A 121 -3.21 -4.37 12.33
N GLY A 122 -3.78 -3.61 11.40
CA GLY A 122 -3.43 -2.21 11.15
C GLY A 122 -2.49 -1.94 9.97
N GLU A 123 -1.87 -2.97 9.39
CA GLU A 123 -0.99 -2.84 8.22
C GLU A 123 -1.50 -3.74 7.09
N VAL A 124 -1.57 -3.17 5.90
CA VAL A 124 -1.93 -3.92 4.70
C VAL A 124 -0.63 -4.33 4.04
N ASP A 125 -0.40 -5.63 3.95
CA ASP A 125 0.77 -6.16 3.25
C ASP A 125 0.62 -5.88 1.74
N GLY A 126 1.52 -5.05 1.22
CA GLY A 126 1.53 -4.63 -0.18
C GLY A 126 1.54 -5.83 -1.13
N ILE A 127 2.33 -6.85 -0.82
CA ILE A 127 2.50 -8.04 -1.67
C ILE A 127 1.16 -8.78 -1.83
N TYR A 128 0.44 -9.01 -0.72
CA TYR A 128 -0.87 -9.65 -0.78
C TYR A 128 -1.92 -8.79 -1.49
N CYS A 129 -1.84 -7.46 -1.38
CA CYS A 129 -2.69 -6.57 -2.18
C CYS A 129 -2.40 -6.66 -3.68
N GLY A 130 -1.14 -6.74 -4.08
CA GLY A 130 -0.75 -6.94 -5.48
C GLY A 130 -1.28 -8.27 -6.03
N TYR A 131 -1.12 -9.36 -5.29
CA TYR A 131 -1.68 -10.67 -5.68
C TYR A 131 -3.20 -10.66 -5.77
N PHE A 132 -3.88 -10.05 -4.79
CA PHE A 132 -5.32 -9.88 -4.84
C PHE A 132 -5.75 -9.08 -6.07
N ALA A 133 -5.07 -7.98 -6.38
CA ALA A 133 -5.39 -7.13 -7.52
C ALA A 133 -5.31 -7.91 -8.85
N LEU A 134 -4.24 -8.69 -9.05
CA LEU A 134 -4.08 -9.53 -10.25
C LEU A 134 -5.15 -10.62 -10.34
N ILE A 135 -5.37 -11.38 -9.26
CA ILE A 135 -6.34 -12.48 -9.25
C ILE A 135 -7.77 -11.95 -9.39
N GLY A 136 -8.09 -10.86 -8.71
CA GLY A 136 -9.38 -10.17 -8.80
C GLY A 136 -9.64 -9.59 -10.19
N LEU A 137 -8.61 -9.06 -10.86
CA LEU A 137 -8.71 -8.58 -12.24
C LEU A 137 -9.04 -9.72 -13.20
N VAL A 138 -8.28 -10.82 -13.14
CA VAL A 138 -8.50 -11.98 -14.02
C VAL A 138 -9.88 -12.60 -13.78
N SER A 139 -10.28 -12.74 -12.51
CA SER A 139 -11.62 -13.22 -12.14
C SER A 139 -12.72 -12.28 -12.66
N GLY A 140 -12.54 -10.97 -12.48
CA GLY A 140 -13.50 -9.96 -12.93
C GLY A 140 -13.67 -9.95 -14.44
N LEU A 141 -12.59 -10.15 -15.20
CA LEU A 141 -12.64 -10.27 -16.66
C LEU A 141 -13.36 -11.54 -17.12
N LEU A 142 -13.13 -12.67 -16.43
CA LEU A 142 -13.83 -13.93 -16.71
C LEU A 142 -15.33 -13.77 -16.46
N ASP A 143 -15.72 -13.15 -15.34
CA ASP A 143 -17.11 -12.87 -15.04
C ASP A 143 -17.75 -11.88 -16.03
N LEU A 144 -17.00 -10.89 -16.50
CA LEU A 144 -17.45 -9.97 -17.53
C LEU A 144 -17.69 -10.70 -18.86
N ASN A 145 -16.80 -11.61 -19.25
CA ASN A 145 -16.96 -12.44 -20.44
C ASN A 145 -18.24 -13.29 -20.37
N LEU A 146 -18.49 -13.91 -19.21
CA LEU A 146 -19.71 -14.70 -18.99
C LEU A 146 -20.96 -13.82 -19.06
N ALA A 147 -20.92 -12.61 -18.49
CA ALA A 147 -22.01 -11.64 -18.56
C ALA A 147 -22.31 -11.23 -20.01
N PHE A 148 -21.26 -10.97 -20.81
CA PHE A 148 -21.40 -10.68 -22.24
C PHE A 148 -21.99 -11.87 -23.00
N GLU A 149 -21.54 -13.09 -22.73
CA GLU A 149 -22.12 -14.28 -23.36
C GLU A 149 -23.62 -14.37 -23.10
N LYS A 150 -24.06 -14.17 -21.84
CA LYS A 150 -25.49 -14.18 -21.48
C LYS A 150 -26.26 -13.06 -22.16
N LEU A 151 -25.68 -11.87 -22.29
CA LEU A 151 -26.30 -10.74 -22.96
C LEU A 151 -26.50 -11.03 -24.46
N LEU A 152 -25.46 -11.56 -25.13
CA LEU A 152 -25.51 -11.96 -26.53
C LEU A 152 -26.54 -13.08 -26.77
N TRP A 153 -26.62 -14.05 -25.86
CA TRP A 153 -27.65 -15.10 -25.93
C TRP A 153 -29.07 -14.55 -25.82
N ILE A 154 -29.30 -13.54 -24.98
CA ILE A 154 -30.62 -12.89 -24.85
C ILE A 154 -30.97 -12.15 -26.13
N GLU A 155 -30.04 -11.37 -26.67
CA GLU A 155 -30.23 -10.63 -27.92
C GLU A 155 -30.48 -11.58 -29.10
N TRP A 156 -29.68 -12.64 -29.21
CA TRP A 156 -29.84 -13.65 -30.25
C TRP A 156 -31.18 -14.39 -30.15
N ALA A 157 -31.63 -14.70 -28.94
CA ALA A 157 -32.95 -15.29 -28.71
C ALA A 157 -34.10 -14.32 -29.01
N HIS A 158 -33.88 -13.01 -28.85
CA HIS A 158 -34.83 -11.97 -29.21
C HIS A 158 -35.00 -11.90 -30.73
N TRP A 159 -33.90 -11.90 -31.48
CA TRP A 159 -33.92 -11.89 -32.96
C TRP A 159 -34.56 -13.14 -33.57
N ARG A 160 -34.52 -14.28 -32.87
CA ARG A 160 -35.08 -15.55 -33.38
C ARG A 160 -36.59 -15.71 -33.15
N LYS A 161 -37.20 -14.86 -32.31
CA LYS A 161 -38.64 -14.92 -31.98
C LYS A 161 -39.31 -13.61 -32.39
N ASP A 162 -39.84 -13.57 -33.61
CA ASP A 162 -40.60 -12.46 -34.21
C ASP A 162 -41.93 -12.10 -33.50
N GLY A 163 -42.12 -12.41 -32.22
CA GLY A 163 -43.45 -12.22 -31.62
C GLY A 163 -43.59 -12.42 -30.12
N VAL A 164 -42.65 -11.96 -29.29
CA VAL A 164 -42.88 -11.95 -27.84
C VAL A 164 -42.84 -10.53 -27.30
N HIS A 165 -43.94 -9.81 -27.54
CA HIS A 165 -44.33 -8.62 -26.80
C HIS A 165 -44.85 -9.01 -25.42
N THR A 166 -43.96 -9.17 -24.45
CA THR A 166 -44.29 -8.96 -23.03
C THR A 166 -43.02 -8.57 -22.29
N HIS A 167 -43.06 -7.39 -21.67
CA HIS A 167 -41.97 -6.77 -20.90
C HIS A 167 -41.64 -7.55 -19.63
N ASP A 168 -41.00 -8.70 -19.75
CA ASP A 168 -40.40 -9.39 -18.60
C ASP A 168 -39.08 -8.73 -18.22
N VAL A 169 -39.18 -7.60 -17.52
CA VAL A 169 -38.05 -6.91 -16.88
C VAL A 169 -37.19 -7.85 -16.04
N ALA A 170 -37.79 -8.89 -15.44
CA ALA A 170 -37.07 -9.93 -14.71
C ALA A 170 -35.98 -10.63 -15.55
N ARG A 171 -36.18 -10.75 -16.86
CA ARG A 171 -35.23 -11.42 -17.77
C ARG A 171 -34.00 -10.57 -18.05
N LEU A 172 -34.12 -9.25 -17.95
CA LEU A 172 -33.01 -8.29 -18.09
C LEU A 172 -32.27 -8.05 -16.76
N MET A 173 -32.96 -8.19 -15.62
CA MET A 173 -32.32 -8.06 -14.31
C MET A 173 -31.23 -9.10 -14.08
N TRP A 174 -31.41 -10.31 -14.63
CA TRP A 174 -30.44 -11.40 -14.46
C TRP A 174 -29.05 -11.08 -15.02
N PRO A 175 -28.87 -10.75 -16.32
CA PRO A 175 -27.56 -10.36 -16.84
C PRO A 175 -27.03 -9.07 -16.19
N GLY A 176 -27.92 -8.14 -15.82
CA GLY A 176 -27.54 -6.94 -15.07
C GLY A 176 -26.88 -7.26 -13.73
N PHE A 177 -27.31 -8.32 -13.05
CA PHE A 177 -26.66 -8.76 -11.83
C PHE A 177 -25.23 -9.26 -12.07
N PHE A 178 -24.99 -10.01 -13.14
CA PHE A 178 -23.64 -10.47 -13.51
C PHE A 178 -22.72 -9.31 -13.90
N THR A 179 -23.24 -8.28 -14.58
CA THR A 179 -22.41 -7.11 -14.92
C THR A 179 -22.05 -6.29 -13.69
N ILE A 180 -22.97 -6.10 -12.74
CA ILE A 180 -22.68 -5.45 -11.45
C ILE A 180 -21.64 -6.26 -10.66
N CYS A 181 -21.76 -7.58 -10.69
CA CYS A 181 -20.79 -8.50 -10.08
C CYS A 181 -19.38 -8.32 -10.67
N ALA A 182 -19.24 -8.39 -11.99
CA ALA A 182 -17.97 -8.17 -12.68
C ALA A 182 -17.40 -6.77 -12.41
N ALA A 183 -18.23 -5.73 -12.48
CA ALA A 183 -17.82 -4.36 -12.19
C ALA A 183 -17.31 -4.19 -10.75
N SER A 184 -17.98 -4.84 -9.77
CA SER A 184 -17.55 -4.80 -8.37
C SER A 184 -16.21 -5.50 -8.14
N GLN A 185 -15.90 -6.57 -8.88
CA GLN A 185 -14.61 -7.27 -8.84
C GLN A 185 -13.50 -6.42 -9.47
N LEU A 186 -13.77 -5.80 -10.62
CA LEU A 186 -12.82 -4.88 -11.25
C LEU A 186 -12.55 -3.66 -10.37
N ALA A 187 -13.58 -3.10 -9.74
CA ALA A 187 -13.43 -1.99 -8.80
C ALA A 187 -12.62 -2.37 -7.56
N SER A 188 -12.82 -3.57 -7.00
CA SER A 188 -11.99 -4.04 -5.87
C SER A 188 -10.55 -4.28 -6.30
N ALA A 189 -10.34 -4.89 -7.47
CA ALA A 189 -9.01 -5.14 -8.00
C ALA A 189 -8.26 -3.83 -8.25
N PHE A 190 -8.94 -2.84 -8.83
CA PHE A 190 -8.39 -1.51 -9.04
C PHE A 190 -8.06 -0.81 -7.70
N THR A 191 -8.96 -0.89 -6.71
CA THR A 191 -8.70 -0.31 -5.38
C THR A 191 -7.52 -0.98 -4.69
N ALA A 192 -7.40 -2.31 -4.78
CA ALA A 192 -6.27 -3.04 -4.26
C ALA A 192 -4.96 -2.73 -5.00
N TYR A 193 -5.01 -2.48 -6.31
CA TYR A 193 -3.87 -2.01 -7.08
C TYR A 193 -3.41 -0.61 -6.63
N LEU A 194 -4.34 0.30 -6.32
CA LEU A 194 -3.99 1.60 -5.75
C LEU A 194 -3.32 1.44 -4.38
N LEU A 195 -3.85 0.57 -3.52
CA LEU A 195 -3.24 0.25 -2.22
C LEU A 195 -1.84 -0.37 -2.37
N TYR A 196 -1.66 -1.25 -3.35
CA TYR A 196 -0.35 -1.82 -3.70
C TYR A 196 0.63 -0.72 -4.10
N LYS A 197 0.22 0.18 -5.00
CA LYS A 197 1.08 1.26 -5.49
C LYS A 197 1.46 2.25 -4.37
N GLU A 198 0.53 2.53 -3.47
CA GLU A 198 0.82 3.33 -2.27
C GLU A 198 1.85 2.62 -1.39
N ALA A 199 1.67 1.32 -1.12
CA ALA A 199 2.62 0.54 -0.32
C ALA A 199 4.03 0.50 -0.94
N GLU A 200 4.12 0.32 -2.27
CA GLU A 200 5.39 0.34 -3.00
C GLU A 200 6.13 1.68 -2.87
N THR A 201 5.38 2.79 -2.76
CA THR A 201 5.98 4.13 -2.60
C THR A 201 6.64 4.30 -1.23
N PHE A 202 6.09 3.67 -0.18
CA PHE A 202 6.66 3.73 1.17
C PHE A 202 7.89 2.81 1.32
N ASP A 203 7.86 1.63 0.70
CA ASP A 203 8.99 0.69 0.75
C ASP A 203 10.23 1.21 0.01
N ASP A 204 10.04 2.00 -1.07
CA ASP A 204 11.15 2.60 -1.85
C ASP A 204 11.91 3.71 -1.10
N GLU A 205 11.31 4.33 -0.07
CA GLU A 205 11.94 5.40 0.71
C GLU A 205 12.65 4.90 1.99
N GLU A 206 12.32 3.70 2.51
CA GLU A 206 12.68 3.30 3.88
C GLU A 206 13.59 2.08 4.06
N GLU A 207 14.14 1.45 3.02
CA GLU A 207 15.33 0.61 3.23
C GLU A 207 16.61 1.41 2.96
N PRO A 208 17.18 2.13 3.97
CA PRO A 208 18.60 2.38 3.90
C PRO A 208 19.22 0.99 3.77
N PHE A 209 20.02 0.78 2.72
CA PHE A 209 20.76 -0.45 2.39
C PHE A 209 21.60 -1.01 3.56
N PHE A 210 21.61 -0.30 4.69
CA PHE A 210 22.20 -0.62 5.96
C PHE A 210 21.10 -0.90 6.99
N ALA A 211 20.97 -2.16 7.39
CA ALA A 211 20.05 -2.64 8.44
C ALA A 211 20.27 -1.97 9.82
N THR A 212 21.31 -1.15 9.99
CA THR A 212 21.60 -0.40 11.22
C THR A 212 22.16 0.98 10.91
N ALA A 213 21.78 1.98 11.73
CA ALA A 213 22.36 3.33 11.66
C ALA A 213 23.90 3.32 11.81
N GLU A 214 24.46 2.32 12.50
CA GLU A 214 25.91 2.11 12.54
C GLU A 214 26.50 1.68 11.20
N GLN A 215 25.88 0.74 10.49
CA GLN A 215 26.36 0.34 9.16
C GLN A 215 26.33 1.51 8.17
N ALA A 216 25.30 2.36 8.21
CA ALA A 216 25.24 3.57 7.40
C ALA A 216 26.39 4.54 7.74
N ARG A 217 26.72 4.69 9.03
CA ARG A 217 27.84 5.51 9.49
C ARG A 217 29.19 4.96 9.07
N ILE A 218 29.38 3.64 9.15
CA ILE A 218 30.61 2.95 8.74
C ILE A 218 30.81 3.09 7.23
N TYR A 219 29.78 2.85 6.43
CA TYR A 219 29.86 2.98 4.98
C TYR A 219 30.19 4.40 4.53
N ASN A 220 29.50 5.41 5.09
CA ASN A 220 29.80 6.81 4.79
C ASN A 220 31.23 7.19 5.21
N SER A 221 31.74 6.66 6.33
CA SER A 221 33.14 6.87 6.73
C SER A 221 34.13 6.22 5.75
N ALA A 222 33.82 5.03 5.22
CA ALA A 222 34.66 4.35 4.24
C ALA A 222 34.70 5.10 2.90
N LEU A 223 33.56 5.61 2.42
CA LEU A 223 33.46 6.39 1.19
C LEU A 223 34.28 7.69 1.26
N GLN A 224 34.23 8.39 2.40
CA GLN A 224 35.06 9.58 2.65
C GLN A 224 36.57 9.28 2.64
N HIS A 225 36.97 8.05 2.95
CA HIS A 225 38.37 7.63 2.86
C HIS A 225 38.78 7.18 1.46
N THR A 226 37.86 6.66 0.64
CA THR A 226 38.13 6.27 -0.76
C THR A 226 38.31 7.48 -1.67
N GLU A 227 37.65 8.60 -1.40
CA GLU A 227 37.80 9.83 -2.19
C GLU A 227 39.07 10.63 -1.89
N ARG A 228 39.93 10.16 -0.97
CA ARG A 228 41.23 10.82 -0.76
C ARG A 228 41.94 10.82 -2.12
N PRO A 229 42.10 11.98 -2.78
CA PRO A 229 42.63 12.02 -4.12
C PRO A 229 43.98 11.33 -4.05
N SER A 230 44.20 10.35 -4.92
CA SER A 230 45.51 9.84 -5.26
C SER A 230 46.31 11.01 -5.83
N ARG A 231 46.72 11.92 -4.95
CA ARG A 231 47.75 12.91 -5.16
C ARG A 231 49.09 12.18 -5.08
N SER A 232 49.20 11.09 -5.83
CA SER A 232 50.43 10.51 -6.33
C SER A 232 50.91 11.39 -7.50
N ALA A 233 51.06 12.69 -7.20
CA ALA A 233 52.10 13.47 -7.85
C ALA A 233 53.37 13.26 -7.01
N ARG A 234 54.21 12.35 -7.51
CA ARG A 234 55.67 12.44 -7.42
C ARG A 234 56.30 12.06 -6.07
N SER A 235 56.51 10.77 -5.88
CA SER A 235 57.74 10.28 -5.24
C SER A 235 58.15 8.98 -5.92
N GLU A 236 59.11 9.07 -6.84
CA GLU A 236 59.81 7.93 -7.48
C GLU A 236 60.74 7.25 -6.45
N GLY A 237 60.15 6.74 -5.36
CA GLY A 237 60.85 5.89 -4.41
C GLY A 237 60.48 4.42 -4.65
N PRO A 238 61.43 3.46 -4.56
CA PRO A 238 61.11 2.05 -4.65
C PRO A 238 60.14 1.66 -3.54
N VAL A 239 58.90 1.38 -3.93
CA VAL A 239 57.82 0.99 -3.01
C VAL A 239 58.17 -0.36 -2.41
N LYS A 240 58.60 -0.35 -1.15
CA LYS A 240 58.81 -1.56 -0.37
C LYS A 240 57.45 -2.21 -0.14
N ALA A 241 57.20 -3.33 -0.82
CA ALA A 241 55.98 -4.11 -0.65
C ALA A 241 55.75 -4.39 0.84
N PHE A 242 54.51 -4.21 1.30
CA PHE A 242 54.10 -4.56 2.65
C PHE A 242 54.32 -6.07 2.85
N ALA A 243 55.39 -6.43 3.56
CA ALA A 243 55.62 -7.77 4.06
C ALA A 243 54.68 -8.01 5.25
N GLY A 244 53.40 -8.21 4.96
CA GLY A 244 52.40 -8.62 5.94
C GLY A 244 52.80 -9.97 6.52
N THR A 245 53.25 -9.97 7.77
CA THR A 245 53.57 -11.19 8.51
C THR A 245 52.24 -11.84 8.89
N ALA A 246 51.86 -12.88 8.15
CA ALA A 246 50.66 -13.67 8.45
C ALA A 246 50.85 -14.38 9.80
N HIS A 247 50.23 -13.86 10.85
CA HIS A 247 50.15 -14.56 12.13
C HIS A 247 49.22 -15.77 11.98
N LYS A 248 49.80 -16.98 11.97
CA LYS A 248 49.04 -18.22 12.11
C LYS A 248 48.35 -18.22 13.47
N LEU A 249 47.02 -18.32 13.46
CA LEU A 249 46.27 -18.71 14.65
C LEU A 249 46.59 -20.18 14.93
N LEU A 250 47.01 -20.46 16.17
CA LEU A 250 47.27 -21.80 16.68
C LEU A 250 45.94 -22.57 16.84
N PRO A 251 45.97 -23.91 16.68
CA PRO A 251 44.79 -24.78 16.71
C PRO A 251 44.14 -24.91 18.09
#